data_AF-A0A6A6F0T6-F1
#
_entry.id   AF-A0A6A6F0T6-F1
#
_cell.length_a   1.000
_cell.length_b   1.000
_cell.length_c   1.000
_cell.angle_alpha   90.00
_cell.angle_beta   90.00
_cell.angle_gamma   90.00
#
_symmetry.space_group_name_H-M   'P 1'
#
loop_
_entity.id
_entity.type
_entity.pdbx_description
1 polymer ?
#
loop_
_entity_poly.entity_id
_entity_poly.type
_entity_poly.pdbx_seq_one_letter_code
_entity_poly.pdbx_strand_id
1 'polypeptide(L)'
;MAPIALTPPNEQAELAASNQNIDVSNMGTTRKIICFSDFDGTIFMQDTGHILFNAFGCGYERRAELEEQIKSGERSFRDVSEEMWGSLDVPFEDGFKALEEGLDVDPGFKQFHEFCRNNNIPFNVISAGLKPVLRRVLDHFLGEEQSNGIDIVANEAEIDAEGHSWKPMWRHETALGHDKALSIDEYKSRAKLESEDGTVPLIVFIGDGISDLAAAGQSDVLFARRGLALEEHCIDNKIEHIAYDSFADIQREVTKIAKLDEAKTKGEGLPVRFNPRANMWRKISSRHAVPTFKAMTPRLEDRAFLWPETFTEQKKGTKPVAVAAVA
;
A
#
# COMPACT_ATOMS: atom_id res chain seq x y z
N MET A 1 -40.55 7.63 33.05
CA MET A 1 -39.13 7.53 33.43
C MET A 1 -38.83 6.06 33.70
N ALA A 2 -38.15 5.39 32.77
CA ALA A 2 -37.69 4.01 32.93
C ALA A 2 -36.19 4.02 33.29
N PRO A 3 -35.70 3.07 34.11
CA PRO A 3 -34.32 3.11 34.59
C PRO A 3 -33.34 2.70 33.49
N ILE A 4 -32.24 3.45 33.40
CA ILE A 4 -31.10 3.20 32.52
C ILE A 4 -30.33 1.99 33.08
N ALA A 5 -30.29 0.89 32.33
CA ALA A 5 -29.40 -0.22 32.62
C ALA A 5 -27.98 0.16 32.17
N LEU A 6 -27.08 0.37 33.13
CA LEU A 6 -25.64 0.51 32.89
C LEU A 6 -25.08 -0.90 32.67
N THR A 7 -24.80 -1.24 31.42
CA THR A 7 -24.00 -2.42 31.08
C THR A 7 -22.56 -2.18 31.56
N PRO A 8 -21.96 -3.07 32.37
CA PRO A 8 -20.57 -2.90 32.80
C PRO A 8 -19.62 -3.02 31.59
N PRO A 9 -18.44 -2.37 31.63
CA PRO A 9 -17.43 -2.51 30.58
C PRO A 9 -17.04 -3.98 30.43
N ASN A 10 -16.93 -4.42 29.18
CA ASN A 10 -16.59 -5.79 28.83
C ASN A 10 -15.10 -6.05 29.20
N GLU A 11 -14.84 -6.62 30.38
CA GLU A 11 -13.49 -7.00 30.85
C GLU A 11 -12.74 -7.89 29.84
N GLN A 12 -13.45 -8.58 28.93
CA GLN A 12 -12.84 -9.37 27.85
C GLN A 12 -12.19 -8.53 26.76
N ALA A 13 -12.59 -7.27 26.58
CA ALA A 13 -11.95 -6.33 25.64
C ALA A 13 -10.64 -5.77 26.22
N GLU A 14 -10.57 -5.55 27.53
CA GLU A 14 -9.33 -5.12 28.21
C GLU A 14 -8.30 -6.25 28.33
N LEU A 15 -8.74 -7.52 28.34
CA LEU A 15 -7.87 -8.70 28.32
C LEU A 15 -7.30 -9.04 26.93
N ALA A 16 -7.90 -8.55 25.84
CA ALA A 16 -7.37 -8.70 24.48
C ALA A 16 -6.29 -7.65 24.13
N ALA A 17 -6.27 -6.53 24.86
CA ALA A 17 -5.19 -5.54 24.83
C ALA A 17 -3.99 -5.96 25.68
N SER A 18 -3.66 -7.26 25.72
CA SER A 18 -2.35 -7.67 26.17
C SER A 18 -1.34 -7.13 25.16
N ASN A 19 -0.76 -5.98 25.47
CA ASN A 19 0.56 -5.58 25.00
C ASN A 19 1.50 -6.76 25.30
N GLN A 20 1.58 -7.73 24.38
CA GLN A 20 2.75 -8.58 24.34
C GLN A 20 3.86 -7.62 23.96
N ASN A 21 4.66 -7.21 24.94
CA ASN A 21 5.93 -6.54 24.69
C ASN A 21 6.78 -7.51 23.85
N ILE A 22 6.62 -7.45 22.53
CA ILE A 22 7.44 -8.22 21.62
C ILE A 22 8.83 -7.61 21.68
N ASP A 23 9.82 -8.46 21.88
CA ASP A 23 11.22 -8.05 21.93
C ASP A 23 11.62 -7.38 20.61
N VAL A 24 11.86 -6.06 20.68
CA VAL A 24 12.28 -5.22 19.57
C VAL A 24 13.80 -5.22 19.37
N SER A 25 14.55 -5.99 20.16
CA SER A 25 16.00 -6.05 20.07
C SER A 25 16.46 -6.70 18.77
N ASN A 26 17.78 -6.70 18.57
CA ASN A 26 18.38 -7.27 17.38
C ASN A 26 18.03 -8.76 17.24
N MET A 27 17.49 -9.17 16.09
CA MET A 27 17.01 -10.53 15.84
C MET A 27 18.14 -11.56 15.65
N GLY A 28 19.40 -11.12 15.62
CA GLY A 28 20.59 -11.98 15.56
C GLY A 28 20.84 -12.59 14.19
N THR A 29 20.43 -11.91 13.12
CA THR A 29 20.60 -12.38 11.73
C THR A 29 21.37 -11.37 10.90
N THR A 30 22.12 -11.84 9.92
CA THR A 30 22.85 -10.99 8.95
C THR A 30 22.08 -10.77 7.66
N ARG A 31 20.97 -11.49 7.44
CA ARG A 31 20.06 -11.29 6.31
C ARG A 31 19.55 -9.85 6.26
N LYS A 32 19.84 -9.16 5.16
CA LYS A 32 19.29 -7.84 4.83
C LYS A 32 17.81 -7.98 4.49
N ILE A 33 16.98 -7.09 5.03
CA ILE A 33 15.53 -7.04 4.83
C ILE A 33 15.15 -5.60 4.50
N ILE A 34 14.14 -5.44 3.67
CA ILE A 34 13.47 -4.17 3.43
C ILE A 34 11.96 -4.35 3.50
N CYS A 35 11.28 -3.41 4.13
CA CYS A 35 9.83 -3.39 4.24
C CYS A 35 9.24 -2.25 3.40
N PHE A 36 8.20 -2.59 2.64
CA PHE A 36 7.28 -1.66 2.01
C PHE A 36 5.89 -1.90 2.62
N SER A 37 5.25 -0.85 3.11
CA SER A 37 3.94 -0.93 3.72
C SER A 37 2.99 0.03 3.05
N ASP A 38 1.76 -0.41 2.79
CA ASP A 38 0.66 0.53 2.57
C ASP A 38 0.39 1.34 3.85
N PHE A 39 -0.44 2.38 3.73
CA PHE A 39 -0.74 3.33 4.79
C PHE A 39 -2.15 3.18 5.33
N ASP A 40 -3.13 3.58 4.52
CA ASP A 40 -4.56 3.52 4.80
C ASP A 40 -5.02 2.06 4.79
N GLY A 41 -5.78 1.62 5.79
CA GLY A 41 -6.18 0.21 5.97
C GLY A 41 -5.09 -0.72 6.52
N THR A 42 -3.81 -0.28 6.48
CA THR A 42 -2.64 -1.05 6.90
C THR A 42 -2.00 -0.51 8.18
N ILE A 43 -1.28 0.62 8.12
CA ILE A 43 -0.67 1.26 9.31
C ILE A 43 -1.76 1.90 10.16
N PHE A 44 -2.72 2.57 9.51
CA PHE A 44 -3.90 3.13 10.12
C PHE A 44 -5.13 2.32 9.70
N MET A 45 -6.09 2.17 10.59
CA MET A 45 -7.28 1.33 10.34
C MET A 45 -8.25 1.97 9.35
N GLN A 46 -8.28 3.31 9.34
CA GLN A 46 -9.15 4.11 8.47
C GLN A 46 -8.36 4.66 7.28
N ASP A 47 -9.10 5.12 6.28
CA ASP A 47 -8.56 5.77 5.09
C ASP A 47 -8.59 7.30 5.27
N THR A 48 -7.41 7.91 5.19
CA THR A 48 -7.19 9.35 5.31
C THR A 48 -7.99 10.15 4.30
N GLY A 49 -8.03 9.72 3.03
CA GLY A 49 -8.84 10.35 2.00
C GLY A 49 -10.32 10.28 2.36
N HIS A 50 -10.82 9.10 2.75
CA HIS A 50 -12.23 8.92 3.10
C HIS A 50 -12.67 9.83 4.25
N ILE A 51 -11.86 9.96 5.30
CA ILE A 51 -12.16 10.89 6.41
C ILE A 51 -12.29 12.32 5.88
N LEU A 52 -11.33 12.79 5.09
CA LEU A 52 -11.34 14.14 4.54
C LEU A 52 -12.52 14.37 3.58
N PHE A 53 -12.76 13.46 2.64
CA PHE A 53 -13.85 13.59 1.67
C PHE A 53 -15.22 13.60 2.34
N ASN A 54 -15.40 12.77 3.37
CA ASN A 54 -16.66 12.70 4.10
C ASN A 54 -16.94 13.97 4.91
N ALA A 55 -15.91 14.57 5.50
CA ALA A 55 -16.04 15.73 6.37
C ALA A 55 -16.05 17.07 5.60
N PHE A 56 -15.25 17.20 4.55
CA PHE A 56 -14.94 18.48 3.92
C PHE A 56 -14.98 18.45 2.38
N GLY A 57 -15.30 17.32 1.78
CA GLY A 57 -15.34 17.16 0.34
C GLY A 57 -16.71 16.76 -0.17
N CYS A 58 -16.71 15.85 -1.14
CA CYS A 58 -17.93 15.36 -1.79
C CYS A 58 -18.93 14.64 -0.86
N GLY A 59 -18.53 14.27 0.36
CA GLY A 59 -19.38 13.58 1.33
C GLY A 59 -19.48 12.08 1.07
N TYR A 60 -20.03 11.36 2.05
CA TYR A 60 -20.10 9.89 2.04
C TYR A 60 -20.87 9.32 0.84
N GLU A 61 -22.04 9.87 0.54
CA GLU A 61 -22.92 9.35 -0.52
C GLU A 61 -22.24 9.46 -1.90
N ARG A 62 -21.69 10.64 -2.21
CA ARG A 62 -20.99 10.86 -3.48
C ARG A 62 -19.70 10.05 -3.57
N ARG A 63 -18.94 9.93 -2.48
CA ARG A 63 -17.74 9.08 -2.43
C ARG A 63 -18.10 7.62 -2.74
N ALA A 64 -19.18 7.10 -2.16
CA ALA A 64 -19.62 5.72 -2.41
C ALA A 64 -20.00 5.47 -3.88
N GLU A 65 -20.68 6.43 -4.53
CA GLU A 65 -20.95 6.36 -5.98
C GLU A 65 -19.66 6.33 -6.79
N LEU A 66 -18.70 7.19 -6.46
CA LEU A 66 -17.41 7.29 -7.14
C LEU A 66 -16.55 6.03 -6.94
N GLU A 67 -16.56 5.42 -5.76
CA GLU A 67 -15.90 4.13 -5.51
C GLU A 67 -16.50 3.00 -6.35
N GLU A 68 -17.82 2.99 -6.54
CA GLU A 68 -18.49 2.02 -7.40
C GLU A 68 -18.09 2.21 -8.88
N GLN A 69 -17.85 3.45 -9.32
CA GLN A 69 -17.31 3.73 -10.66
C GLN A 69 -15.89 3.17 -10.85
N ILE A 70 -15.06 3.18 -9.80
CA ILE A 70 -13.74 2.52 -9.82
C ILE A 70 -13.93 0.99 -9.88
N LYS A 71 -14.78 0.43 -9.01
CA LYS A 71 -15.01 -1.02 -8.91
C LYS A 71 -15.58 -1.62 -10.18
N SER A 72 -16.50 -0.93 -10.84
CA SER A 72 -17.12 -1.34 -12.11
C SER A 72 -16.21 -1.10 -13.33
N GLY A 73 -15.11 -0.35 -13.16
CA GLY A 73 -14.23 0.03 -14.26
C GLY A 73 -14.78 1.16 -15.15
N GLU A 74 -15.85 1.84 -14.74
CA GLU A 74 -16.43 2.97 -15.48
C GLU A 74 -15.42 4.11 -15.63
N ARG A 75 -14.68 4.41 -14.54
CA ARG A 75 -13.64 5.44 -14.50
C ARG A 75 -12.38 4.89 -13.85
N SER A 76 -11.24 5.48 -14.21
CA SER A 76 -9.98 5.09 -13.60
C SER A 76 -9.88 5.59 -12.15
N PHE A 77 -9.04 4.92 -11.35
CA PHE A 77 -8.73 5.35 -9.98
C PHE A 77 -8.21 6.80 -9.95
N ARG A 78 -7.34 7.17 -10.90
CA ARG A 78 -6.81 8.53 -11.03
C ARG A 78 -7.94 9.54 -11.29
N ASP A 79 -8.80 9.29 -12.28
CA ASP A 79 -9.87 10.24 -12.65
C ASP A 79 -10.87 10.46 -11.50
N VAL A 80 -11.17 9.41 -10.75
CA VAL A 80 -12.06 9.50 -9.59
C VAL A 80 -11.36 10.21 -8.43
N SER A 81 -10.09 9.88 -8.18
CA SER A 81 -9.31 10.52 -7.12
C SER A 81 -9.10 12.01 -7.37
N GLU A 82 -8.92 12.44 -8.62
CA GLU A 82 -8.87 13.88 -8.96
C GLU A 82 -10.17 14.60 -8.56
N GLU A 83 -11.33 13.97 -8.77
CA GLU A 83 -12.62 14.53 -8.36
C GLU A 83 -12.78 14.54 -6.84
N MET A 84 -12.41 13.45 -6.15
CA MET A 84 -12.51 13.37 -4.69
C MET A 84 -11.58 14.37 -4.01
N TRP A 85 -10.29 14.40 -4.35
CA TRP A 85 -9.35 15.38 -3.79
C TRP A 85 -9.74 16.81 -4.16
N GLY A 86 -10.11 17.06 -5.42
CA GLY A 86 -10.56 18.38 -5.87
C GLY A 86 -11.88 18.85 -5.27
N SER A 87 -12.63 17.98 -4.58
CA SER A 87 -13.85 18.37 -3.87
C SER A 87 -13.60 18.97 -2.49
N LEU A 88 -12.39 18.83 -1.95
CA LEU A 88 -12.06 19.35 -0.61
C LEU A 88 -12.08 20.88 -0.59
N ASP A 89 -12.79 21.42 0.39
CA ASP A 89 -12.85 22.85 0.71
C ASP A 89 -12.51 23.06 2.18
N VAL A 90 -11.22 22.87 2.51
CA VAL A 90 -10.69 22.98 3.88
C VAL A 90 -9.19 23.27 3.87
N PRO A 91 -8.71 24.23 4.68
CA PRO A 91 -7.27 24.43 4.86
C PRO A 91 -6.58 23.17 5.39
N PHE A 92 -5.34 22.93 4.98
CA PHE A 92 -4.60 21.70 5.32
C PHE A 92 -4.61 21.37 6.83
N GLU A 93 -4.27 22.33 7.69
CA GLU A 93 -4.21 22.10 9.14
C GLU A 93 -5.60 21.91 9.79
N ASP A 94 -6.67 22.45 9.19
CA ASP A 94 -8.02 22.22 9.68
C ASP A 94 -8.55 20.85 9.26
N GLY A 95 -8.26 20.42 8.02
CA GLY A 95 -8.54 19.07 7.56
C GLY A 95 -7.78 18.03 8.39
N PHE A 96 -6.54 18.34 8.78
CA PHE A 96 -5.73 17.47 9.61
C PHE A 96 -6.34 17.18 10.99
N LYS A 97 -7.05 18.14 11.61
CA LYS A 97 -7.71 17.89 12.92
C LYS A 97 -8.73 16.75 12.85
N ALA A 98 -9.44 16.60 11.74
CA ALA A 98 -10.35 15.46 11.56
C ALA A 98 -9.60 14.12 11.45
N LEU A 99 -8.38 14.14 10.91
CA LEU A 99 -7.51 12.96 10.85
C LEU A 99 -6.95 12.61 12.23
N GLU A 100 -6.57 13.59 13.06
CA GLU A 100 -6.10 13.35 14.43
C GLU A 100 -7.17 12.59 15.26
N GLU A 101 -8.45 12.94 15.08
CA GLU A 101 -9.56 12.32 15.80
C GLU A 101 -10.07 11.02 15.16
N GLY A 102 -9.94 10.90 13.83
CA GLY A 102 -10.54 9.81 13.04
C GLY A 102 -9.63 8.62 12.74
N LEU A 103 -8.33 8.73 13.03
CA LEU A 103 -7.34 7.69 12.73
C LEU A 103 -6.92 6.90 13.97
N ASP A 104 -7.06 5.58 13.87
CA ASP A 104 -6.50 4.61 14.79
C ASP A 104 -5.26 3.99 14.17
N VAL A 105 -4.11 4.18 14.82
CA VAL A 105 -2.86 3.49 14.45
C VAL A 105 -2.93 2.03 14.88
N ASP A 106 -2.37 1.13 14.07
CA ASP A 106 -2.21 -0.26 14.47
C ASP A 106 -1.43 -0.38 15.78
N PRO A 107 -1.94 -1.15 16.76
CA PRO A 107 -1.37 -1.20 18.10
C PRO A 107 0.08 -1.73 18.12
N GLY A 108 0.49 -2.54 17.14
CA GLY A 108 1.84 -3.07 17.05
C GLY A 108 2.80 -2.20 16.24
N PHE A 109 2.31 -1.17 15.55
CA PHE A 109 3.12 -0.44 14.55
C PHE A 109 4.31 0.29 15.17
N LYS A 110 4.11 0.99 16.28
CA LYS A 110 5.19 1.74 16.96
C LYS A 110 6.35 0.82 17.36
N GLN A 111 6.03 -0.34 17.94
CA GLN A 111 7.01 -1.34 18.36
C GLN A 111 7.68 -2.00 17.15
N PHE A 112 6.92 -2.30 16.09
CA PHE A 112 7.48 -2.84 14.87
C PHE A 112 8.44 -1.86 14.18
N HIS A 113 8.11 -0.57 14.15
CA HIS A 113 9.00 0.46 13.61
C HIS A 113 10.30 0.56 14.43
N GLU A 114 10.22 0.52 15.76
CA GLU A 114 11.40 0.45 16.63
C GLU A 114 12.23 -0.81 16.37
N PHE A 115 11.59 -1.97 16.22
CA PHE A 115 12.23 -3.21 15.83
C PHE A 115 12.97 -3.08 14.49
N CYS A 116 12.35 -2.46 13.48
CA CYS A 116 12.99 -2.19 12.19
C CYS A 116 14.25 -1.34 12.37
N ARG A 117 14.19 -0.26 13.18
CA ARG A 117 15.35 0.59 13.49
C ARG A 117 16.49 -0.18 14.17
N ASN A 118 16.18 -0.95 15.21
CA ASN A 118 17.16 -1.73 15.97
C ASN A 118 17.85 -2.82 15.12
N ASN A 119 17.21 -3.23 14.02
CA ASN A 119 17.70 -4.24 13.10
C ASN A 119 18.22 -3.67 11.78
N ASN A 120 18.29 -2.34 11.64
CA ASN A 120 18.68 -1.64 10.40
C ASN A 120 17.85 -2.09 9.18
N ILE A 121 16.56 -2.36 9.38
CA ILE A 121 15.60 -2.70 8.33
C ILE A 121 14.99 -1.38 7.82
N PRO A 122 15.22 -0.97 6.56
CA PRO A 122 14.54 0.19 6.01
C PRO A 122 13.03 -0.09 5.94
N PHE A 123 12.24 0.79 6.54
CA PHE A 123 10.78 0.75 6.50
C PHE A 123 10.29 1.92 5.64
N ASN A 124 9.56 1.60 4.57
CA ASN A 124 9.09 2.58 3.59
C ASN A 124 7.57 2.49 3.50
N VAL A 125 6.91 3.64 3.50
CA VAL A 125 5.49 3.75 3.16
C VAL A 125 5.35 3.88 1.65
N ILE A 126 4.45 3.09 1.06
CA ILE A 126 4.09 3.15 -0.35
C ILE A 126 2.56 3.23 -0.47
N SER A 127 2.03 4.41 -0.80
CA SER A 127 0.59 4.68 -0.71
C SER A 127 0.08 5.46 -1.92
N ALA A 128 -1.16 5.22 -2.33
CA ALA A 128 -1.84 6.00 -3.38
C ALA A 128 -2.36 7.37 -2.87
N GLY A 129 -2.29 7.63 -1.57
CA GLY A 129 -2.66 8.91 -0.96
C GLY A 129 -1.68 10.05 -1.26
N LEU A 130 -1.84 11.15 -0.52
CA LEU A 130 -1.06 12.37 -0.68
C LEU A 130 0.04 12.48 0.37
N LYS A 131 1.30 12.48 -0.07
CA LYS A 131 2.49 12.50 0.78
C LYS A 131 2.49 13.60 1.85
N PRO A 132 2.06 14.86 1.61
CA PRO A 132 1.97 15.86 2.67
C PRO A 132 1.05 15.44 3.82
N VAL A 133 -0.10 14.82 3.50
CA VAL A 133 -1.05 14.28 4.50
C VAL A 133 -0.39 13.15 5.27
N LEU A 134 0.15 12.16 4.57
CA LEU A 134 0.75 10.98 5.20
C LEU A 134 1.92 11.37 6.11
N ARG A 135 2.76 12.32 5.68
CA ARG A 135 3.87 12.86 6.49
C ARG A 135 3.34 13.51 7.76
N ARG A 136 2.36 14.41 7.64
CA ARG A 136 1.79 15.13 8.79
C ARG A 136 1.15 14.18 9.81
N VAL A 137 0.47 13.14 9.34
CA VAL A 137 -0.09 12.06 10.16
C VAL A 137 1.04 11.30 10.88
N LEU A 138 2.06 10.82 10.17
CA LEU A 138 3.19 10.11 10.82
C LEU A 138 3.91 10.98 11.85
N ASP A 139 4.14 12.25 11.55
CA ASP A 139 4.79 13.20 12.47
C ASP A 139 3.99 13.38 13.76
N HIS A 140 2.65 13.46 13.67
CA HIS A 140 1.78 13.52 14.83
C HIS A 140 1.81 12.22 15.66
N PHE A 141 1.65 11.07 15.02
CA PHE A 141 1.48 9.80 15.74
C PHE A 141 2.79 9.19 16.26
N LEU A 142 3.91 9.40 15.56
CA LEU A 142 5.23 8.86 15.92
C LEU A 142 6.16 9.91 16.54
N GLY A 143 5.93 11.19 16.28
CA GLY A 143 6.90 12.26 16.48
C GLY A 143 7.85 12.38 15.28
N GLU A 144 8.25 13.62 14.94
CA GLU A 144 9.10 13.93 13.78
C GLU A 144 10.41 13.13 13.74
N GLU A 145 11.05 12.89 14.90
CA GLU A 145 12.31 12.13 14.97
C GLU A 145 12.13 10.69 14.46
N GLN A 146 11.05 10.03 14.89
CA GLN A 146 10.75 8.65 14.51
C GLN A 146 10.24 8.61 13.07
N SER A 147 9.32 9.51 12.71
CA SER A 147 8.73 9.62 11.38
C SER A 147 9.77 9.88 10.29
N ASN A 148 10.81 10.68 10.57
CA ASN A 148 11.89 10.97 9.61
C ASN A 148 12.69 9.72 9.18
N GLY A 149 12.62 8.62 9.96
CA GLY A 149 13.19 7.33 9.57
C GLY A 149 12.39 6.57 8.51
N ILE A 150 11.18 7.04 8.16
CA ILE A 150 10.27 6.41 7.20
C ILE A 150 10.27 7.21 5.90
N ASP A 151 10.72 6.59 4.80
CA ASP A 151 10.54 7.16 3.47
C ASP A 151 9.09 6.98 3.00
N ILE A 152 8.54 7.99 2.32
CA ILE A 152 7.16 7.97 1.81
C ILE A 152 7.21 8.09 0.30
N VAL A 153 6.80 7.01 -0.36
CA VAL A 153 6.62 6.91 -1.81
C VAL A 153 5.12 7.01 -2.09
N ALA A 154 4.65 8.21 -2.41
CA ALA A 154 3.24 8.48 -2.67
C ALA A 154 3.09 9.62 -3.70
N ASN A 155 1.87 10.02 -3.98
CA ASN A 155 1.60 11.21 -4.80
C ASN A 155 1.93 12.47 -4.01
N GLU A 156 2.45 13.50 -4.67
CA GLU A 156 2.60 14.81 -4.02
C GLU A 156 1.27 15.58 -4.14
N ALA A 157 1.15 16.75 -3.50
CA ALA A 157 -0.05 17.58 -3.59
C ALA A 157 0.29 19.07 -3.63
N GLU A 158 -0.50 19.81 -4.40
CA GLU A 158 -0.59 21.27 -4.34
C GLU A 158 -1.88 21.62 -3.61
N ILE A 159 -1.75 22.33 -2.48
CA ILE A 159 -2.88 22.72 -1.63
C ILE A 159 -2.78 24.23 -1.45
N ASP A 160 -3.82 24.95 -1.81
CA ASP A 160 -3.86 26.40 -1.59
C ASP A 160 -3.96 26.73 -0.10
N ALA A 161 -3.51 27.94 0.28
CA ALA A 161 -3.45 28.33 1.69
C ALA A 161 -4.85 28.43 2.31
N GLU A 162 -5.83 28.81 1.48
CA GLU A 162 -7.23 28.93 1.85
C GLU A 162 -7.98 27.59 1.87
N GLY A 163 -7.40 26.52 1.30
CA GLY A 163 -7.95 25.17 1.32
C GLY A 163 -9.02 24.86 0.28
N HIS A 164 -9.31 25.79 -0.62
CA HIS A 164 -10.33 25.67 -1.66
C HIS A 164 -9.95 24.71 -2.80
N SER A 165 -8.69 24.31 -2.88
CA SER A 165 -8.20 23.44 -3.94
C SER A 165 -7.09 22.51 -3.47
N TRP A 166 -7.42 21.23 -3.35
CA TRP A 166 -6.45 20.15 -3.19
C TRP A 166 -6.23 19.44 -4.52
N LYS A 167 -5.01 19.58 -5.07
CA LYS A 167 -4.65 19.01 -6.36
C LYS A 167 -3.55 17.95 -6.22
N PRO A 168 -3.85 16.67 -6.49
CA PRO A 168 -2.83 15.63 -6.56
C PRO A 168 -1.83 15.90 -7.68
N MET A 169 -0.55 15.72 -7.38
CA MET A 169 0.51 15.63 -8.36
C MET A 169 0.89 14.15 -8.50
N TRP A 170 0.35 13.53 -9.55
CA TRP A 170 0.48 12.10 -9.78
C TRP A 170 1.92 11.67 -10.01
N ARG A 171 2.34 10.64 -9.29
CA ARG A 171 3.69 10.10 -9.38
C ARG A 171 3.95 9.43 -10.73
N HIS A 172 2.94 8.73 -11.27
CA HIS A 172 3.04 8.00 -12.53
C HIS A 172 1.91 8.40 -13.48
N GLU A 173 2.25 8.55 -14.77
CA GLU A 173 1.29 8.83 -15.85
C GLU A 173 0.52 7.56 -16.25
N THR A 174 -0.29 7.04 -15.31
CA THR A 174 -1.09 5.82 -15.46
C THR A 174 -2.51 6.03 -14.91
N ALA A 175 -3.42 5.13 -15.24
CA ALA A 175 -4.79 5.09 -14.73
C ALA A 175 -4.87 4.93 -13.19
N LEU A 176 -3.79 4.48 -12.55
CA LEU A 176 -3.71 4.34 -11.09
C LEU A 176 -3.20 5.62 -10.41
N GLY A 177 -2.58 6.54 -11.15
CA GLY A 177 -1.86 7.70 -10.59
C GLY A 177 -0.56 7.33 -9.87
N HIS A 178 -0.60 6.29 -9.03
CA HIS A 178 0.57 5.67 -8.40
C HIS A 178 0.53 4.14 -8.56
N ASP A 179 1.25 3.64 -9.57
CA ASP A 179 1.60 2.21 -9.68
C ASP A 179 2.64 1.81 -8.60
N LYS A 180 2.17 1.19 -7.51
CA LYS A 180 3.02 0.72 -6.40
C LYS A 180 4.07 -0.30 -6.87
N ALA A 181 3.74 -1.17 -7.82
CA ALA A 181 4.68 -2.17 -8.35
C ALA A 181 5.86 -1.51 -9.07
N LEU A 182 5.58 -0.50 -9.89
CA LEU A 182 6.60 0.28 -10.57
C LEU A 182 7.53 0.98 -9.58
N SER A 183 6.98 1.56 -8.51
CA SER A 183 7.80 2.23 -7.48
C SER A 183 8.71 1.27 -6.70
N ILE A 184 8.25 0.05 -6.41
CA ILE A 184 9.12 -0.98 -5.83
C ILE A 184 10.21 -1.35 -6.85
N ASP A 185 9.89 -1.53 -8.13
CA ASP A 185 10.89 -1.86 -9.15
C ASP A 185 11.91 -0.72 -9.38
N GLU A 186 11.50 0.54 -9.34
CA GLU A 186 12.37 1.71 -9.33
C GLU A 186 13.31 1.70 -8.12
N TYR A 187 12.78 1.35 -6.94
CA TYR A 187 13.58 1.17 -5.74
C TYR A 187 14.62 0.06 -5.96
N LYS A 188 14.19 -1.13 -6.39
CA LYS A 188 15.07 -2.28 -6.64
C LYS A 188 16.21 -1.95 -7.62
N SER A 189 15.90 -1.19 -8.66
CA SER A 189 16.83 -0.80 -9.72
C SER A 189 17.84 0.25 -9.24
N ARG A 190 17.39 1.27 -8.50
CA ARG A 190 18.26 2.33 -7.96
C ARG A 190 19.12 1.85 -6.81
N ALA A 191 18.54 1.05 -5.92
CA ALA A 191 19.22 0.56 -4.73
C ALA A 191 20.35 -0.42 -5.07
N LYS A 192 20.50 -0.85 -6.35
CA LYS A 192 21.39 -1.94 -6.76
C LYS A 192 21.40 -2.97 -5.66
N LEU A 193 20.26 -3.59 -5.41
CA LEU A 193 20.03 -4.48 -4.28
C LEU A 193 20.96 -5.71 -4.22
N GLU A 194 22.09 -5.71 -4.94
CA GLU A 194 23.31 -6.44 -4.63
C GLU A 194 24.20 -5.49 -3.81
N SER A 195 24.35 -5.76 -2.52
CA SER A 195 25.41 -5.11 -1.76
C SER A 195 26.79 -5.53 -2.26
N GLU A 196 27.84 -4.86 -1.78
CA GLU A 196 29.24 -5.13 -2.18
C GLU A 196 29.66 -6.60 -1.99
N ASP A 197 29.00 -7.33 -1.09
CA ASP A 197 29.15 -8.76 -0.80
C ASP A 197 28.29 -9.68 -1.70
N GLY A 198 27.52 -9.13 -2.64
CA GLY A 198 26.61 -9.87 -3.54
C GLY A 198 25.30 -10.32 -2.89
N THR A 199 25.00 -9.91 -1.66
CA THR A 199 23.74 -10.29 -0.99
C THR A 199 22.55 -9.49 -1.49
N VAL A 200 21.42 -10.17 -1.62
CA VAL A 200 20.14 -9.57 -2.01
C VAL A 200 19.22 -9.48 -0.79
N PRO A 201 18.68 -8.30 -0.44
CA PRO A 201 17.76 -8.18 0.66
C PRO A 201 16.45 -8.88 0.36
N LEU A 202 15.86 -9.46 1.40
CA LEU A 202 14.50 -9.99 1.38
C LEU A 202 13.52 -8.81 1.32
N ILE A 203 12.65 -8.81 0.31
CA ILE A 203 11.64 -7.76 0.12
C ILE A 203 10.34 -8.18 0.76
N VAL A 204 9.93 -7.45 1.80
CA VAL A 204 8.66 -7.62 2.50
C VAL A 204 7.68 -6.55 2.03
N PHE A 205 6.49 -6.96 1.62
CA PHE A 205 5.37 -6.06 1.34
C PHE A 205 4.26 -6.30 2.36
N ILE A 206 3.65 -5.23 2.87
CA ILE A 206 2.56 -5.25 3.85
C ILE A 206 1.42 -4.41 3.29
N GLY A 207 0.23 -4.99 3.15
CA GLY A 207 -0.93 -4.26 2.63
C GLY A 207 -2.25 -4.88 3.06
N ASP A 208 -3.33 -4.33 2.53
CA ASP A 208 -4.71 -4.74 2.82
C ASP A 208 -5.66 -4.67 1.63
N GLY A 209 -5.35 -3.82 0.63
CA GLY A 209 -6.30 -3.43 -0.40
C GLY A 209 -6.03 -4.01 -1.79
N ILE A 210 -7.00 -3.84 -2.68
CA ILE A 210 -6.90 -4.26 -4.10
C ILE A 210 -5.78 -3.48 -4.83
N SER A 211 -5.50 -2.24 -4.41
CA SER A 211 -4.42 -1.43 -5.00
C SER A 211 -3.03 -2.06 -4.80
N ASP A 212 -2.88 -2.94 -3.81
CA ASP A 212 -1.63 -3.61 -3.46
C ASP A 212 -1.34 -4.85 -4.31
N LEU A 213 -2.32 -5.34 -5.07
CA LEU A 213 -2.17 -6.58 -5.85
C LEU A 213 -0.99 -6.55 -6.83
N ALA A 214 -0.74 -5.40 -7.44
CA ALA A 214 0.42 -5.24 -8.31
C ALA A 214 1.74 -5.30 -7.51
N ALA A 215 1.75 -4.73 -6.30
CA ALA A 215 2.91 -4.70 -5.42
C ALA A 215 3.18 -6.06 -4.76
N ALA A 216 2.14 -6.85 -4.47
CA ALA A 216 2.23 -8.22 -4.00
C ALA A 216 3.14 -9.08 -4.88
N GLY A 217 2.97 -8.97 -6.21
CA GLY A 217 3.80 -9.66 -7.20
C GLY A 217 5.28 -9.24 -7.20
N GLN A 218 5.65 -8.16 -6.51
CA GLN A 218 7.00 -7.59 -6.47
C GLN A 218 7.77 -7.88 -5.18
N SER A 219 7.22 -8.71 -4.29
CA SER A 219 7.80 -9.05 -2.99
C SER A 219 8.24 -10.51 -2.88
N ASP A 220 9.17 -10.79 -1.96
CA ASP A 220 9.55 -12.15 -1.55
C ASP A 220 8.62 -12.67 -0.43
N VAL A 221 8.11 -11.75 0.38
CA VAL A 221 7.13 -12.03 1.44
C VAL A 221 6.01 -11.01 1.36
N LEU A 222 4.79 -11.50 1.19
CA LEU A 222 3.57 -10.70 1.20
C LEU A 222 2.82 -10.90 2.51
N PHE A 223 2.60 -9.81 3.24
CA PHE A 223 1.66 -9.75 4.35
C PHE A 223 0.35 -9.13 3.87
N ALA A 224 -0.75 -9.85 4.04
CA ALA A 224 -2.09 -9.38 3.68
C ALA A 224 -2.95 -9.29 4.94
N ARG A 225 -3.62 -8.15 5.16
CA ARG A 225 -4.45 -7.99 6.34
C ARG A 225 -5.65 -8.94 6.30
N ARG A 226 -5.91 -9.59 7.44
CA ARG A 226 -6.97 -10.60 7.56
C ARG A 226 -8.35 -10.02 7.28
N GLY A 227 -9.14 -10.73 6.48
CA GLY A 227 -10.52 -10.42 6.15
C GLY A 227 -10.70 -9.24 5.20
N LEU A 228 -9.62 -8.73 4.61
CA LEU A 228 -9.65 -7.62 3.66
C LEU A 228 -9.35 -8.09 2.23
N ALA A 229 -9.62 -7.21 1.27
CA ALA A 229 -9.69 -7.56 -0.15
C ALA A 229 -8.38 -8.16 -0.70
N LEU A 230 -7.21 -7.75 -0.17
CA LEU A 230 -5.93 -8.35 -0.55
C LEU A 230 -5.84 -9.82 -0.13
N GLU A 231 -6.26 -10.19 1.09
CA GLU A 231 -6.26 -11.59 1.54
C GLU A 231 -7.23 -12.43 0.71
N GLU A 232 -8.46 -11.93 0.50
CA GLU A 232 -9.48 -12.61 -0.32
C GLU A 232 -8.95 -12.91 -1.72
N HIS A 233 -8.40 -11.90 -2.39
CA HIS A 233 -7.80 -12.08 -3.72
C HIS A 233 -6.63 -13.06 -3.70
N CYS A 234 -5.77 -13.01 -2.66
CA CYS A 234 -4.65 -13.96 -2.56
C CYS A 234 -5.15 -15.40 -2.39
N ILE A 235 -6.22 -15.62 -1.63
CA ILE A 235 -6.84 -16.94 -1.46
C ILE A 235 -7.41 -17.43 -2.80
N ASP A 236 -8.21 -16.61 -3.46
CA ASP A 236 -8.90 -16.95 -4.72
C ASP A 236 -7.91 -17.29 -5.84
N ASN A 237 -6.79 -16.56 -5.90
CA ASN A 237 -5.79 -16.69 -6.94
C ASN A 237 -4.59 -17.56 -6.53
N LYS A 238 -4.63 -18.18 -5.33
CA LYS A 238 -3.57 -19.04 -4.79
C LYS A 238 -2.19 -18.33 -4.76
N ILE A 239 -2.20 -17.06 -4.39
CA ILE A 239 -0.99 -16.26 -4.19
C ILE A 239 -0.47 -16.54 -2.78
N GLU A 240 0.81 -16.89 -2.66
CA GLU A 240 1.45 -17.11 -1.36
C GLU A 240 1.47 -15.80 -0.58
N HIS A 241 0.89 -15.82 0.63
CA HIS A 241 0.82 -14.68 1.52
C HIS A 241 0.82 -15.15 2.97
N ILE A 242 1.09 -14.23 3.88
CA ILE A 242 0.99 -14.42 5.33
C ILE A 242 -0.07 -13.45 5.83
N ALA A 243 -1.17 -13.99 6.31
CA ALA A 243 -2.23 -13.17 6.85
C ALA A 243 -1.89 -12.65 8.25
N TYR A 244 -2.20 -11.39 8.54
CA TYR A 244 -1.91 -10.74 9.81
C TYR A 244 -3.10 -9.95 10.35
N ASP A 245 -3.15 -9.76 11.66
CA ASP A 245 -4.15 -8.95 12.34
C ASP A 245 -3.52 -7.64 12.84
N SER A 246 -2.23 -7.68 13.25
CA SER A 246 -1.46 -6.50 13.68
C SER A 246 0.01 -6.55 13.25
N PHE A 247 0.71 -5.40 13.35
CA PHE A 247 2.16 -5.34 13.09
C PHE A 247 3.00 -6.19 14.06
N ALA A 248 2.44 -6.52 15.22
CA ALA A 248 3.03 -7.48 16.15
C ALA A 248 3.14 -8.90 15.52
N ASP A 249 2.18 -9.31 14.69
CA ASP A 249 2.23 -10.59 13.98
C ASP A 249 3.31 -10.58 12.90
N ILE A 250 3.40 -9.46 12.19
CA ILE A 250 4.41 -9.21 11.16
C ILE A 250 5.81 -9.32 11.77
N GLN A 251 6.06 -8.71 12.93
CA GLN A 251 7.35 -8.82 13.63
C GLN A 251 7.76 -10.28 13.88
N ARG A 252 6.82 -11.10 14.38
CA ARG A 252 7.08 -12.50 14.72
C ARG A 252 7.43 -13.31 13.48
N GLU A 253 6.66 -13.15 12.41
CA GLU A 253 6.89 -13.89 11.17
C GLU A 253 8.14 -13.40 10.43
N VAL A 254 8.42 -12.09 10.37
CA VAL A 254 9.66 -11.56 9.81
C VAL A 254 10.88 -12.12 10.55
N THR A 255 10.86 -12.11 11.89
CA THR A 255 11.95 -12.68 12.72
C THR A 255 12.17 -14.16 12.42
N LYS A 256 11.09 -14.93 12.32
CA LYS A 256 11.14 -16.36 12.01
C LYS A 256 11.68 -16.62 10.60
N ILE A 257 11.22 -15.85 9.61
CA ILE A 257 11.68 -15.94 8.22
C ILE A 257 13.18 -15.61 8.15
N ALA A 258 13.61 -14.54 8.79
CA ALA A 258 15.02 -14.13 8.84
C ALA A 258 15.92 -15.21 9.44
N LYS A 259 15.52 -15.82 10.57
CA LYS A 259 16.28 -16.89 11.22
C LYS A 259 16.34 -18.17 10.39
N LEU A 260 15.23 -18.53 9.71
CA LEU A 260 15.20 -19.69 8.81
C LEU A 260 16.07 -19.46 7.57
N ASP A 261 16.10 -18.23 7.07
CA ASP A 261 16.95 -17.84 5.97
C ASP A 261 18.44 -17.91 6.37
N GLU A 262 18.80 -17.27 7.48
CA GLU A 262 20.13 -17.32 8.08
C GLU A 262 20.62 -18.77 8.27
N ALA A 263 19.78 -19.66 8.81
CA ALA A 263 20.16 -21.06 8.99
C ALA A 263 20.47 -21.80 7.68
N LYS A 264 19.86 -21.39 6.56
CA LYS A 264 19.99 -22.06 5.26
C LYS A 264 21.06 -21.43 4.37
N THR A 265 21.20 -20.11 4.40
CA THR A 265 22.06 -19.35 3.50
C THR A 265 23.21 -18.67 4.21
N LYS A 266 23.24 -18.67 5.55
CA LYS A 266 24.16 -17.90 6.40
C LYS A 266 24.09 -16.40 6.13
N GLY A 267 22.90 -15.92 5.76
CA GLY A 267 22.65 -14.52 5.39
C GLY A 267 23.21 -14.11 4.03
N GLU A 268 23.86 -15.02 3.29
CA GLU A 268 24.49 -14.72 2.02
C GLU A 268 23.58 -15.03 0.81
N GLY A 269 23.93 -14.48 -0.35
CA GLY A 269 23.27 -14.75 -1.63
C GLY A 269 21.79 -14.41 -1.68
N LEU A 270 21.02 -15.23 -2.41
CA LEU A 270 19.57 -15.07 -2.58
C LEU A 270 18.82 -15.55 -1.34
N PRO A 271 17.74 -14.85 -0.94
CA PRO A 271 16.86 -15.34 0.11
C PRO A 271 16.25 -16.70 -0.22
N VAL A 272 15.92 -17.50 0.80
CA VAL A 272 15.25 -18.80 0.65
C VAL A 272 13.88 -18.64 0.01
N ARG A 273 13.17 -17.56 0.36
CA ARG A 273 11.87 -17.18 -0.20
C ARG A 273 12.00 -16.30 -1.46
N PHE A 274 13.18 -16.28 -2.09
CA PHE A 274 13.41 -15.45 -3.27
C PHE A 274 12.35 -15.73 -4.33
N ASN A 275 11.63 -14.68 -4.71
CA ASN A 275 10.60 -14.74 -5.74
C ASN A 275 11.22 -14.33 -7.10
N PRO A 276 11.47 -15.30 -8.01
CA PRO A 276 12.04 -14.98 -9.32
C PRO A 276 11.04 -14.25 -10.24
N ARG A 277 9.72 -14.35 -9.99
CA ARG A 277 8.69 -13.63 -10.75
C ARG A 277 8.62 -12.15 -10.34
N ALA A 278 8.77 -11.86 -9.05
CA ALA A 278 9.00 -10.51 -8.53
C ALA A 278 10.31 -9.85 -9.02
N ASN A 279 11.14 -10.61 -9.74
CA ASN A 279 12.49 -10.20 -10.12
C ASN A 279 12.80 -10.56 -11.58
N MET A 280 11.78 -10.70 -12.44
CA MET A 280 11.92 -11.08 -13.85
C MET A 280 12.90 -10.16 -14.61
N TRP A 281 12.95 -8.88 -14.22
CA TRP A 281 13.82 -7.85 -14.81
C TRP A 281 15.27 -7.86 -14.30
N ARG A 282 15.55 -8.43 -13.12
CA ARG A 282 16.92 -8.48 -12.57
C ARG A 282 17.86 -9.40 -13.35
N LYS A 283 17.34 -10.49 -13.95
CA LYS A 283 18.15 -11.39 -14.78
C LYS A 283 18.73 -10.71 -16.02
N ILE A 284 18.11 -9.62 -16.48
CA ILE A 284 18.52 -8.84 -17.66
C ILE A 284 19.74 -7.95 -17.34
N SER A 285 20.01 -7.65 -16.06
CA SER A 285 21.12 -6.80 -15.63
C SER A 285 22.45 -7.55 -15.42
N SER A 286 22.48 -8.88 -15.50
CA SER A 286 23.74 -9.61 -15.43
C SER A 286 24.53 -9.33 -16.72
N ARG A 287 25.77 -8.84 -16.57
CA ARG A 287 26.64 -8.23 -17.61
C ARG A 287 26.93 -9.07 -18.88
N HIS A 288 26.28 -10.19 -19.10
CA HIS A 288 26.53 -11.13 -20.20
C HIS A 288 25.31 -11.51 -21.04
N ALA A 289 24.12 -10.97 -20.78
CA ALA A 289 22.95 -11.26 -21.61
C ALA A 289 22.55 -10.03 -22.43
N VAL A 290 22.90 -10.02 -23.71
CA VAL A 290 22.20 -9.20 -24.71
C VAL A 290 21.24 -10.14 -25.45
N PRO A 291 19.92 -10.12 -25.18
CA PRO A 291 18.96 -10.69 -26.09
C PRO A 291 18.34 -9.58 -26.93
N THR A 292 18.34 -9.84 -28.23
CA THR A 292 17.73 -9.06 -29.31
C THR A 292 16.28 -8.67 -28.99
N PHE A 293 16.01 -7.37 -28.90
CA PHE A 293 14.68 -6.80 -28.72
C PHE A 293 13.78 -7.10 -29.92
N LYS A 294 12.88 -8.09 -29.80
CA LYS A 294 11.63 -8.17 -30.60
C LYS A 294 10.68 -9.30 -30.16
N ALA A 295 10.38 -9.46 -28.89
CA ALA A 295 9.17 -10.17 -28.44
C ALA A 295 9.01 -10.00 -26.93
N MET A 296 7.76 -9.88 -26.48
CA MET A 296 7.34 -10.01 -25.07
C MET A 296 7.40 -8.75 -24.21
N THR A 297 6.82 -7.66 -24.71
CA THR A 297 5.83 -6.97 -23.88
C THR A 297 4.64 -7.93 -23.73
N PRO A 298 4.12 -8.21 -22.52
CA PRO A 298 2.91 -9.01 -22.37
C PRO A 298 1.83 -8.41 -23.27
N ARG A 299 1.17 -9.26 -24.07
CA ARG A 299 0.10 -8.75 -24.94
C ARG A 299 -1.03 -8.25 -24.04
N LEU A 300 -1.86 -7.34 -24.54
CA LEU A 300 -3.06 -6.86 -23.82
C LEU A 300 -3.88 -8.01 -23.21
N GLU A 301 -3.89 -9.16 -23.86
CA GLU A 301 -4.53 -10.41 -23.43
C GLU A 301 -3.91 -11.04 -22.16
N ASP A 302 -2.61 -10.85 -21.92
CA ASP A 302 -1.93 -11.33 -20.69
C ASP A 302 -2.20 -10.39 -19.50
N ARG A 303 -2.54 -9.11 -19.75
CA ARG A 303 -2.97 -8.15 -18.70
C ARG A 303 -4.42 -8.40 -18.30
N ALA A 304 -5.24 -8.91 -19.22
CA ALA A 304 -6.62 -9.31 -18.96
C ALA A 304 -6.73 -10.53 -18.01
N PHE A 305 -5.66 -11.33 -17.89
CA PHE A 305 -5.62 -12.46 -16.95
C PHE A 305 -5.56 -12.04 -15.47
N LEU A 306 -5.11 -10.81 -15.18
CA LEU A 306 -5.07 -10.26 -13.81
C LEU A 306 -6.35 -9.51 -13.42
N TRP A 307 -7.17 -9.10 -14.40
CA TRP A 307 -8.42 -8.36 -14.19
C TRP A 307 -9.44 -8.65 -15.30
N PRO A 308 -10.22 -9.74 -15.20
CA PRO A 308 -11.24 -10.05 -16.20
C PRO A 308 -12.46 -9.12 -16.15
N GLU A 309 -12.78 -8.52 -15.00
CA GLU A 309 -14.07 -7.83 -14.79
C GLU A 309 -14.01 -6.32 -14.50
N THR A 310 -12.83 -5.69 -14.40
CA THR A 310 -12.73 -4.22 -14.15
C THR A 310 -12.30 -3.40 -15.38
N PHE A 311 -12.12 -4.03 -16.53
CA PHE A 311 -11.82 -3.33 -17.78
C PHE A 311 -12.67 -3.88 -18.91
N THR A 312 -13.99 -3.84 -18.75
CA THR A 312 -14.87 -3.90 -19.93
C THR A 312 -14.54 -2.71 -20.82
N GLU A 313 -14.01 -2.99 -22.01
CA GLU A 313 -13.78 -2.00 -23.06
C GLU A 313 -14.99 -1.07 -23.20
N GLN A 314 -14.75 0.25 -23.23
CA GLN A 314 -15.74 1.21 -23.68
C GLN A 314 -16.27 0.75 -25.05
N LYS A 315 -17.52 0.29 -25.10
CA LYS A 315 -18.25 0.15 -26.36
C LYS A 315 -18.32 1.55 -26.97
N LYS A 316 -17.51 1.79 -28.00
CA LYS A 316 -17.65 2.96 -28.86
C LYS A 316 -19.10 3.07 -29.29
N GLY A 317 -19.77 4.12 -28.82
CA GLY A 317 -21.13 4.45 -29.21
C GLY A 317 -21.26 4.45 -30.73
N THR A 318 -22.21 3.68 -31.21
CA THR A 318 -22.68 3.72 -32.59
C THR A 318 -23.09 5.15 -32.92
N LYS A 319 -22.48 5.72 -33.98
CA LYS A 319 -22.85 7.04 -34.52
C LYS A 319 -24.35 7.08 -34.81
N PRO A 320 -25.04 8.22 -34.55
CA PRO A 320 -26.41 8.39 -35.00
C PRO A 320 -26.41 8.39 -36.54
N VAL A 321 -27.20 7.48 -37.11
CA VAL A 321 -27.51 7.47 -38.53
C VAL A 321 -28.40 8.69 -38.80
N ALA A 322 -27.94 9.55 -39.71
CA ALA A 322 -28.73 10.64 -40.25
C ALA A 322 -29.98 10.06 -40.95
N VAL A 323 -31.16 10.37 -40.45
CA VAL A 323 -32.40 10.16 -41.20
C VAL A 323 -32.60 11.38 -42.07
N ALA A 324 -32.44 11.17 -43.37
CA ALA A 324 -32.74 12.14 -44.40
C ALA A 324 -34.23 12.48 -44.40
N ALA A 325 -34.52 13.77 -44.56
CA ALA A 325 -35.85 14.27 -44.87
C ALA A 325 -36.36 13.66 -46.18
N VAL A 326 -37.62 13.24 -46.20
CA VAL A 326 -38.37 12.98 -47.43
C VAL A 326 -39.76 13.61 -47.28
N ALA A 327 -39.97 14.62 -48.12
CA ALA A 327 -41.21 15.27 -48.59
C ALA A 327 -42.21 15.81 -47.56
#